data_AF-A0A7M2QPL7-F1
#
_entry.id   AF-A0A7M2QPL7-F1
#
_cell.length_a   1.000
_cell.length_b   1.000
_cell.length_c   1.000
_cell.angle_alpha   90.00
_cell.angle_beta   90.00
_cell.angle_gamma   90.00
#
_symmetry.space_group_name_H-M   'P 1'
#
loop_
_entity.id
_entity.type
_entity.pdbx_description
1 polymer ?
#
loop_
_entity_poly.entity_id
_entity_poly.type
_entity_poly.pdbx_seq_one_letter_code
_entity_poly.pdbx_strand_id
1 'polypeptide(L)'
;MAGNKYATVDFDQVNEKGLKSLIAAINKTGATVLEVDSSNRATTKDGVKVKTAKLVLQDGQLLTIQVNDTGDISSVKLNGRVIPNAQSPDVKTLGAVMGRAAQNNAVKFRKSLAAKAKRVANPVDKKTAVKSSFQQLQEAKDRNAQLTQNYRSIQNQVAVSQQVITDLRGRMDKETARLNNAQAKNTELKTRLKQLRAGK
;
A
#
# COMPACT_ATOMS: atom_id res chain seq x y z
N MET A 1 54.93 5.54 -12.65
CA MET A 1 53.47 5.49 -12.81
C MET A 1 52.84 6.24 -11.65
N ALA A 2 52.23 7.39 -11.90
CA ALA A 2 51.59 8.19 -10.86
C ALA A 2 50.29 7.46 -10.44
N GLY A 3 50.36 6.69 -9.35
CA GLY A 3 49.19 6.04 -8.78
C GLY A 3 48.15 7.09 -8.43
N ASN A 4 46.92 6.93 -8.93
CA ASN A 4 45.80 7.76 -8.54
C ASN A 4 45.70 7.71 -7.01
N LYS A 5 46.00 8.83 -6.36
CA LYS A 5 45.82 8.98 -4.92
C LYS A 5 44.31 8.96 -4.68
N TYR A 6 43.85 8.08 -3.82
CA TYR A 6 42.47 8.02 -3.35
C TYR A 6 42.45 8.35 -1.86
N ALA A 7 41.34 8.91 -1.38
CA ALA A 7 41.12 9.11 0.05
C ALA A 7 41.04 7.75 0.75
N THR A 8 42.07 7.41 1.51
CA THR A 8 42.18 6.18 2.29
C THR A 8 41.73 6.40 3.73
N VAL A 9 40.99 5.43 4.26
CA VAL A 9 40.62 5.34 5.68
C VAL A 9 40.93 3.95 6.19
N ASP A 10 41.17 3.81 7.48
CA ASP A 10 41.44 2.51 8.10
C ASP A 10 40.23 1.59 7.94
N PHE A 11 40.41 0.50 7.17
CA PHE A 11 39.34 -0.47 6.88
C PHE A 11 38.89 -1.22 8.12
N ASP A 12 39.75 -1.40 9.13
CA ASP A 12 39.37 -2.09 10.37
C ASP A 12 38.54 -1.20 11.29
N GLN A 13 38.72 0.12 11.18
CA GLN A 13 38.05 1.14 11.97
C GLN A 13 37.15 2.05 11.13
N VAL A 14 36.25 1.49 10.32
CA VAL A 14 35.17 2.25 9.68
C VAL A 14 34.10 2.59 10.71
N ASN A 15 34.47 3.32 11.76
CA ASN A 15 33.64 3.79 12.86
C ASN A 15 34.02 5.25 13.19
N GLU A 16 33.46 5.82 14.25
CA GLU A 16 33.74 7.21 14.65
C GLU A 16 35.24 7.53 14.78
N LYS A 17 36.07 6.56 15.18
CA LYS A 17 37.50 6.76 15.36
C LYS A 17 38.25 6.87 14.04
N GLY A 18 38.04 5.94 13.10
CA GLY A 18 38.73 5.97 11.80
C GLY A 18 38.18 7.02 10.83
N LEU A 19 36.93 7.46 11.02
CA LEU A 19 36.34 8.55 10.22
C LEU A 19 36.55 9.94 10.81
N LYS A 20 37.29 10.08 11.91
CA LYS A 20 37.48 11.36 12.62
C LYS A 20 38.06 12.47 11.74
N SER A 21 39.03 12.16 10.89
CA SER A 21 39.64 13.13 9.96
C SER A 21 38.65 13.62 8.91
N LEU A 22 37.79 12.73 8.42
CA LEU A 22 36.74 13.04 7.46
C LEU A 22 35.62 13.86 8.10
N ILE A 23 35.17 13.49 9.31
CA ILE A 23 34.18 14.23 10.09
C ILE A 23 34.66 15.65 10.37
N ALA A 24 35.93 15.80 10.78
CA ALA A 24 36.52 17.12 11.00
C ALA A 24 36.54 17.98 9.72
N ALA A 25 36.83 17.37 8.57
CA ALA A 25 36.81 18.07 7.28
C ALA A 25 35.39 18.47 6.85
N ILE A 26 34.38 17.63 7.11
CA ILE A 26 32.97 17.93 6.84
C ILE A 26 32.50 19.07 7.74
N ASN A 27 32.77 19.01 9.05
CA ASN A 27 32.39 20.04 10.02
C ASN A 27 32.96 21.42 9.66
N LYS A 28 34.18 21.49 9.11
CA LYS A 28 34.80 22.75 8.65
C LYS A 28 34.05 23.45 7.53
N THR A 29 33.25 22.72 6.77
CA THR A 29 32.42 23.34 5.72
C THR A 29 31.15 23.98 6.28
N GLY A 30 30.79 23.69 7.53
CA GLY A 30 29.53 24.12 8.16
C GLY A 30 28.39 23.10 8.03
N ALA A 31 28.66 21.88 7.57
CA ALA A 31 27.75 20.74 7.71
C ALA A 31 28.22 19.93 8.94
N THR A 32 27.52 20.03 10.07
CA THR A 32 27.90 19.33 11.30
C THR A 32 27.44 17.87 11.25
N VAL A 33 28.34 16.92 11.53
CA VAL A 33 27.99 15.50 11.74
C VAL A 33 27.58 15.29 13.20
N LEU A 34 26.40 14.72 13.44
CA LEU A 34 25.87 14.40 14.77
C LEU A 34 26.20 12.98 15.21
N GLU A 35 26.04 12.01 14.31
CA GLU A 35 26.15 10.59 14.63
C GLU A 35 26.77 9.82 13.47
N VAL A 36 27.50 8.76 13.80
CA VAL A 36 28.07 7.82 12.83
C VAL A 36 27.49 6.44 13.09
N ASP A 37 26.52 6.05 12.27
CA ASP A 37 26.00 4.69 12.25
C ASP A 37 26.89 3.85 11.31
N SER A 38 27.70 2.97 11.90
CA SER A 38 28.45 1.97 11.15
C SER A 38 28.31 0.60 11.79
N SER A 39 27.84 -0.35 10.99
CA SER A 39 27.82 -1.76 11.38
C SER A 39 29.21 -2.40 11.39
N ASN A 40 30.24 -1.72 10.85
CA ASN A 40 31.60 -2.21 10.56
C ASN A 40 31.64 -3.60 9.88
N ARG A 41 30.50 -4.07 9.36
CA ARG A 41 30.32 -5.39 8.78
C ARG A 41 30.70 -5.31 7.32
N ALA A 42 31.65 -6.14 6.91
CA ALA A 42 31.99 -6.28 5.50
C ALA A 42 30.84 -6.97 4.77
N THR A 43 30.43 -6.37 3.65
CA THR A 43 29.46 -6.91 2.70
C THR A 43 30.16 -7.11 1.37
N THR A 44 29.88 -8.20 0.67
CA THR A 44 30.47 -8.42 -0.66
C THR A 44 29.62 -7.70 -1.70
N LYS A 45 30.26 -6.81 -2.47
CA LYS A 45 29.63 -6.13 -3.58
C LYS A 45 30.55 -6.22 -4.80
N ASP A 46 30.03 -6.74 -5.91
CA ASP A 46 30.78 -6.92 -7.16
C ASP A 46 32.09 -7.71 -6.98
N GLY A 47 32.09 -8.71 -6.08
CA GLY A 47 33.26 -9.54 -5.77
C GLY A 47 34.26 -8.95 -4.77
N VAL A 48 34.09 -7.69 -4.35
CA VAL A 48 34.98 -7.00 -3.40
C VAL A 48 34.30 -6.85 -2.04
N LYS A 49 35.06 -7.02 -0.95
CA LYS A 49 34.56 -6.76 0.41
C LYS A 49 34.50 -5.25 0.65
N VAL A 50 33.31 -4.74 0.91
CA VAL A 50 33.07 -3.32 1.20
C VAL A 50 32.39 -3.14 2.55
N LYS A 51 32.83 -2.14 3.30
CA LYS A 51 32.18 -1.68 4.54
C LYS A 51 31.41 -0.40 4.24
N THR A 52 30.29 -0.21 4.93
CA THR A 52 29.44 0.97 4.76
C THR A 52 29.27 1.71 6.07
N ALA A 53 29.49 3.02 6.04
CA ALA A 53 29.25 3.92 7.16
C ALA A 53 28.18 4.95 6.76
N LYS A 54 27.32 5.30 7.70
CA LYS A 54 26.33 6.37 7.56
C LYS A 54 26.66 7.47 8.55
N LEU A 55 26.84 8.68 8.05
CA LEU A 55 27.02 9.89 8.84
C LEU A 55 25.70 10.65 8.81
N VAL A 56 25.13 10.89 9.99
CA VAL A 56 23.93 11.70 10.17
C VAL A 56 24.36 13.15 10.39
N LEU A 57 23.89 14.05 9.54
CA LEU A 57 24.15 15.49 9.65
C LEU A 57 23.10 16.17 10.55
N GLN A 58 23.44 17.36 11.07
CA GLN A 58 22.59 18.14 11.97
C GLN A 58 21.22 18.51 11.38
N ASP A 59 21.16 18.68 10.07
CA ASP A 59 19.91 18.94 9.35
C ASP A 59 19.08 17.68 9.04
N GLY A 60 19.52 16.52 9.54
CA GLY A 60 18.91 15.21 9.32
C GLY A 60 19.28 14.57 7.98
N GLN A 61 20.20 15.17 7.20
CA GLN A 61 20.70 14.55 5.98
C GLN A 61 21.61 13.35 6.29
N LEU A 62 21.59 12.34 5.43
CA LEU A 62 22.38 11.12 5.56
C LEU A 62 23.47 11.08 4.50
N LEU A 63 24.72 11.04 4.93
CA LEU A 63 25.90 10.79 4.09
C LEU A 63 26.30 9.32 4.25
N THR A 64 26.23 8.54 3.17
CA THR A 64 26.67 7.13 3.18
C THR A 64 28.00 7.00 2.45
N ILE A 65 28.95 6.34 3.07
CA ILE A 65 30.30 6.11 2.56
C ILE A 65 30.50 4.61 2.40
N GLN A 66 31.04 4.20 1.26
CA GLN A 66 31.48 2.83 1.02
C GLN A 66 33.00 2.81 0.96
N VAL A 67 33.60 1.92 1.75
CA VAL A 67 35.05 1.72 1.86
C VAL A 67 35.38 0.31 1.40
N ASN A 68 36.34 0.16 0.50
CA ASN A 68 36.82 -1.14 0.02
C ASN A 68 37.83 -1.76 0.99
N ASP A 69 38.17 -3.03 0.80
CA ASP A 69 39.15 -3.79 1.59
C ASP A 69 40.55 -3.16 1.67
N THR A 70 40.95 -2.40 0.65
CA THR A 70 42.18 -1.59 0.62
C THR A 70 42.12 -0.33 1.49
N GLY A 71 40.96 -0.01 2.08
CA GLY A 71 40.72 1.23 2.81
C GLY A 71 40.32 2.42 1.92
N ASP A 72 40.21 2.22 0.61
CA ASP A 72 39.80 3.27 -0.32
C ASP A 72 38.31 3.57 -0.24
N ILE A 73 37.94 4.85 -0.22
CA ILE A 73 36.53 5.27 -0.33
C ILE A 73 36.08 5.15 -1.78
N SER A 74 35.24 4.14 -2.07
CA SER A 74 34.78 3.82 -3.43
C SER A 74 33.50 4.54 -3.84
N SER A 75 32.62 4.86 -2.89
CA SER A 75 31.37 5.55 -3.18
C SER A 75 30.90 6.42 -2.04
N VAL A 76 30.35 7.58 -2.38
CA VAL A 76 29.76 8.51 -1.44
C VAL A 76 28.39 8.92 -1.93
N LYS A 77 27.39 8.80 -1.05
CA LYS A 77 26.00 9.13 -1.35
C LYS A 77 25.45 10.13 -0.34
N LEU A 78 24.76 11.15 -0.82
CA LEU A 78 23.98 12.07 0.00
C LEU A 78 22.49 11.74 -0.18
N ASN A 79 21.81 11.39 0.92
CA ASN A 79 20.39 11.01 0.94
C ASN A 79 20.06 9.91 -0.11
N GLY A 80 20.96 8.94 -0.28
CA GLY A 80 20.83 7.84 -1.24
C GLY A 80 21.24 8.15 -2.68
N ARG A 81 21.59 9.41 -3.01
CA ARG A 81 22.08 9.82 -4.34
C ARG A 81 23.59 9.92 -4.35
N VAL A 82 24.25 9.36 -5.37
CA VAL A 82 25.70 9.46 -5.53
C VAL A 82 26.11 10.93 -5.71
N ILE A 83 27.14 11.37 -5.00
CA ILE A 83 27.72 12.70 -5.21
C ILE A 83 28.65 12.61 -6.43
N PRO A 84 28.36 13.30 -7.55
CA PRO A 84 29.27 13.36 -8.68
C PRO A 84 30.58 14.02 -8.25
N ASN A 85 31.72 13.47 -8.68
CA ASN A 85 33.09 13.89 -8.29
C ASN A 85 33.48 13.62 -6.83
N ALA A 86 32.90 12.59 -6.19
CA ALA A 86 33.37 12.09 -4.90
C ALA A 86 34.73 11.36 -4.94
N GLN A 87 35.44 11.39 -6.06
CA GLN A 87 36.82 10.90 -6.14
C GLN A 87 37.74 12.05 -5.81
N SER A 88 38.42 11.95 -4.67
CA SER A 88 39.35 12.97 -4.21
C SER A 88 40.62 12.30 -3.68
N PRO A 89 41.79 12.91 -3.91
CA PRO A 89 43.07 12.29 -3.56
C PRO A 89 43.43 12.37 -2.08
N ASP A 90 42.64 13.09 -1.29
CA ASP A 90 42.84 13.25 0.15
C ASP A 90 41.50 13.19 0.88
N VAL A 91 41.51 12.65 2.10
CA VAL A 91 40.33 12.55 2.97
C VAL A 91 39.78 13.95 3.29
N LYS A 92 40.65 14.95 3.39
CA LYS A 92 40.26 16.34 3.67
C LYS A 92 39.49 16.97 2.51
N THR A 93 39.97 16.77 1.27
CA THR A 93 39.32 17.32 0.08
C THR A 93 37.99 16.61 -0.17
N LEU A 94 37.94 15.30 0.09
CA LEU A 94 36.70 14.54 0.03
C LEU A 94 35.66 15.03 1.05
N GLY A 95 36.06 15.23 2.31
CA GLY A 95 35.18 15.77 3.35
C GLY A 95 34.66 17.17 3.01
N ALA A 96 35.49 18.01 2.38
CA ALA A 96 35.06 19.32 1.91
C ALA A 96 34.01 19.24 0.78
N VAL A 97 34.18 18.30 -0.16
CA VAL A 97 33.20 18.05 -1.24
C VAL A 97 31.88 17.54 -0.65
N MET A 98 31.93 16.59 0.29
CA MET A 98 30.75 16.06 0.99
C MET A 98 29.99 17.16 1.73
N GLY A 99 30.70 17.98 2.50
CA GLY A 99 30.12 19.05 3.29
C GLY A 99 29.49 20.15 2.43
N ARG A 100 30.15 20.57 1.34
CA ARG A 100 29.56 21.51 0.37
C ARG A 100 28.33 20.93 -0.32
N ALA A 101 28.37 19.64 -0.70
CA ALA A 101 27.22 18.97 -1.30
C ALA A 101 26.02 18.93 -0.34
N ALA A 102 26.27 18.67 0.95
CA ALA A 102 25.24 18.71 1.99
C ALA A 102 24.64 20.11 2.16
N GLN A 103 25.46 21.16 2.25
CA GLN A 103 24.98 22.55 2.35
C GLN A 103 24.15 22.98 1.15
N ASN A 104 24.64 22.71 -0.06
CA ASN A 104 23.91 23.03 -1.29
C ASN A 104 22.56 22.29 -1.36
N ASN A 105 22.46 21.12 -0.75
CA ASN A 105 21.23 20.34 -0.70
C ASN A 105 20.32 20.68 0.50
N ALA A 106 20.80 21.37 1.53
CA ALA A 106 20.06 21.61 2.77
C ALA A 106 18.71 22.31 2.55
N VAL A 107 18.68 23.33 1.67
CA VAL A 107 17.43 24.03 1.33
C VAL A 107 16.42 23.11 0.64
N LYS A 108 16.88 22.28 -0.31
CA LYS A 108 16.05 21.31 -1.03
C LYS A 108 15.55 20.22 -0.09
N PHE A 109 16.41 19.74 0.80
CA PHE A 109 16.08 18.73 1.79
C PHE A 109 15.01 19.22 2.76
N ARG A 110 15.19 20.41 3.35
CA ARG A 110 14.19 21.04 4.23
C ARG A 110 12.84 21.23 3.54
N LYS A 111 12.83 21.68 2.28
CA LYS A 111 11.59 21.80 1.48
C LYS A 111 10.91 20.44 1.26
N SER A 112 11.69 19.39 1.00
CA SER A 112 11.20 18.02 0.85
C SER A 112 10.60 17.49 2.16
N LEU A 113 11.28 17.70 3.29
CA LEU A 113 10.76 17.34 4.62
C LEU A 113 9.46 18.06 4.93
N ALA A 114 9.39 19.38 4.70
CA ALA A 114 8.17 20.15 4.89
C ALA A 114 7.02 19.64 4.00
N ALA A 115 7.31 19.29 2.74
CA ALA A 115 6.32 18.73 1.84
C ALA A 115 5.82 17.34 2.32
N LYS A 116 6.71 16.49 2.83
CA LYS A 116 6.33 15.19 3.42
C LYS A 116 5.48 15.39 4.68
N ALA A 117 5.88 16.30 5.57
CA ALA A 117 5.11 16.62 6.78
C ALA A 117 3.69 17.13 6.43
N LYS A 118 3.57 18.02 5.43
CA LYS A 118 2.26 18.48 4.93
C LYS A 118 1.38 17.34 4.40
N ARG A 119 1.95 16.36 3.71
CA ARG A 119 1.22 15.16 3.22
C ARG A 119 0.76 14.24 4.35
N VAL A 120 1.50 14.19 5.46
CA VAL A 120 1.08 13.43 6.65
C VAL A 120 -0.03 14.18 7.40
N ALA A 121 0.06 15.52 7.48
CA ALA A 121 -0.93 16.36 8.15
C ALA A 121 -2.27 16.48 7.40
N ASN A 122 -2.25 16.47 6.05
CA ASN A 122 -3.46 16.44 5.22
C ASN A 122 -3.63 15.07 4.55
N PRO A 123 -4.32 14.11 5.19
CA PRO A 123 -4.57 12.79 4.62
C PRO A 123 -5.57 12.80 3.45
N VAL A 124 -6.19 13.94 3.14
CA VAL A 124 -7.24 14.10 2.12
C VAL A 124 -6.71 13.90 0.69
N ASP A 125 -5.43 14.17 0.44
CA ASP A 125 -4.78 13.99 -0.87
C ASP A 125 -4.05 12.65 -1.05
N LYS A 126 -4.32 11.66 -0.17
CA LYS A 126 -3.90 10.29 -0.46
C LYS A 126 -4.66 9.82 -1.70
N LYS A 127 -4.02 9.83 -2.87
CA LYS A 127 -4.38 8.88 -3.93
C LYS A 127 -4.50 7.52 -3.26
N THR A 128 -5.72 6.97 -3.25
CA THR A 128 -6.03 5.68 -2.66
C THR A 128 -4.94 4.72 -3.07
N ALA A 129 -4.20 4.18 -2.10
CA ALA A 129 -3.23 3.13 -2.40
C ALA A 129 -4.00 2.09 -3.20
N VAL A 130 -3.59 1.88 -4.45
CA VAL A 130 -4.22 0.87 -5.31
C VAL A 130 -4.12 -0.42 -4.52
N LYS A 131 -5.27 -0.96 -4.08
CA LYS A 131 -5.31 -2.18 -3.28
C LYS A 131 -4.44 -3.22 -3.96
N SER A 132 -3.64 -3.95 -3.19
CA SER A 132 -2.78 -5.00 -3.77
C SER A 132 -3.64 -5.93 -4.64
N SER A 133 -3.11 -6.41 -5.77
CA SER A 133 -3.84 -7.33 -6.66
C SER A 133 -4.41 -8.54 -5.89
N PHE A 134 -3.75 -8.97 -4.81
CA PHE A 134 -4.25 -9.99 -3.90
C PHE A 134 -5.52 -9.57 -3.15
N GLN A 135 -5.56 -8.34 -2.60
CA GLN A 135 -6.74 -7.80 -1.92
C GLN A 135 -7.91 -7.62 -2.89
N GLN A 136 -7.64 -7.16 -4.11
CA GLN A 136 -8.69 -7.05 -5.15
C GLN A 136 -9.26 -8.41 -5.54
N LEU A 137 -8.39 -9.43 -5.65
CA LEU A 137 -8.82 -10.80 -5.94
C LEU A 137 -9.66 -11.38 -4.81
N GLN A 138 -9.27 -11.15 -3.56
CA GLN A 138 -10.04 -11.61 -2.40
C GLN A 138 -11.43 -10.96 -2.35
N GLU A 139 -11.50 -9.63 -2.51
CA GLU A 139 -12.79 -8.91 -2.56
C GLU A 139 -13.66 -9.33 -3.75
N ALA A 140 -13.06 -9.71 -4.88
CA ALA A 140 -13.80 -10.24 -6.03
C ALA A 140 -14.37 -11.64 -5.73
N LYS A 141 -13.59 -12.50 -5.06
CA LYS A 141 -14.06 -13.83 -4.62
C LYS A 141 -15.21 -13.72 -3.62
N ASP A 142 -15.07 -12.85 -2.61
CA ASP A 142 -16.10 -12.67 -1.58
C ASP A 142 -17.40 -12.12 -2.19
N ARG A 143 -17.29 -11.14 -3.09
CA ARG A 143 -18.45 -10.63 -3.86
C ARG A 143 -19.11 -11.71 -4.71
N ASN A 144 -18.31 -12.53 -5.39
CA ASN A 144 -18.86 -13.59 -6.24
C ASN A 144 -19.56 -14.69 -5.42
N ALA A 145 -19.00 -15.03 -4.25
CA ALA A 145 -19.62 -15.95 -3.30
C ALA A 145 -20.97 -15.41 -2.80
N GLN A 146 -21.03 -14.13 -2.44
CA GLN A 146 -22.27 -13.48 -2.00
C GLN A 146 -23.32 -13.42 -3.11
N LEU A 147 -22.92 -13.06 -4.34
CA LEU A 147 -23.83 -13.07 -5.49
C LEU A 147 -24.38 -14.46 -5.78
N THR A 148 -23.54 -15.50 -5.70
CA THR A 148 -23.96 -16.90 -5.89
C THR A 148 -24.97 -17.33 -4.82
N GLN A 149 -24.74 -16.94 -3.56
CA GLN A 149 -25.67 -17.23 -2.47
C GLN A 149 -27.01 -16.51 -2.67
N ASN A 150 -26.98 -15.23 -3.05
CA ASN A 150 -28.19 -14.45 -3.33
C ASN A 150 -28.97 -15.06 -4.50
N TYR A 151 -28.29 -15.46 -5.56
CA TYR A 151 -28.91 -16.13 -6.71
C TYR A 151 -29.64 -17.41 -6.30
N ARG A 152 -29.01 -18.27 -5.49
CA ARG A 152 -29.65 -19.48 -4.95
C ARG A 152 -30.87 -19.17 -4.08
N SER A 153 -30.77 -18.15 -3.23
CA SER A 153 -31.90 -17.72 -2.41
C SER A 153 -33.09 -17.24 -3.25
N ILE A 154 -32.82 -16.45 -4.29
CA ILE A 154 -33.85 -15.96 -5.21
C ILE A 154 -34.48 -17.13 -5.97
N GLN A 155 -33.68 -18.08 -6.47
CA GLN A 155 -34.23 -19.28 -7.13
C GLN A 155 -35.18 -20.07 -6.21
N ASN A 156 -34.81 -20.26 -4.94
CA ASN A 156 -35.68 -20.93 -3.97
C ASN A 156 -36.97 -20.15 -3.72
N GLN A 157 -36.90 -18.82 -3.59
CA GLN A 157 -38.09 -17.97 -3.43
C GLN A 157 -39.03 -18.01 -4.64
N VAL A 158 -38.47 -18.04 -5.85
CA VAL A 158 -39.24 -18.18 -7.10
C VAL A 158 -39.96 -19.53 -7.12
N ALA A 159 -39.27 -20.63 -6.75
CA ALA A 159 -39.87 -21.95 -6.69
C ALA A 159 -41.04 -22.01 -5.69
N VAL A 160 -40.84 -21.47 -4.48
CA VAL A 160 -41.90 -21.38 -3.46
C VAL A 160 -43.08 -20.54 -3.95
N SER A 161 -42.82 -19.37 -4.53
CA SER A 161 -43.87 -18.49 -5.06
C SER A 161 -44.66 -19.15 -6.18
N GLN A 162 -44.00 -19.90 -7.05
CA GLN A 162 -44.65 -20.65 -8.12
C GLN A 162 -45.59 -21.73 -7.56
N GLN A 163 -45.19 -22.40 -6.48
CA GLN A 163 -46.02 -23.40 -5.81
C GLN A 163 -47.23 -22.75 -5.11
N VAL A 164 -47.07 -21.59 -4.49
CA VAL A 164 -48.17 -20.81 -3.91
C VAL A 164 -49.16 -20.38 -4.98
N ILE A 165 -48.70 -19.90 -6.14
CA ILE A 165 -49.57 -19.54 -7.27
C ILE A 165 -50.39 -20.75 -7.73
N THR A 166 -49.77 -21.93 -7.83
CA THR A 166 -50.46 -23.16 -8.22
C THR A 166 -51.52 -23.56 -7.20
N ASP A 167 -51.21 -23.49 -5.90
CA ASP A 167 -52.19 -23.80 -4.84
C ASP A 167 -53.36 -22.81 -4.83
N LEU A 168 -53.09 -21.51 -4.96
CA LEU A 168 -54.11 -20.47 -5.02
C LEU A 168 -55.04 -20.63 -6.22
N ARG A 169 -54.51 -21.00 -7.40
CA ARG A 169 -55.32 -21.34 -8.58
C ARG A 169 -56.22 -22.53 -8.30
N GLY A 170 -55.69 -23.60 -7.70
CA GLY A 170 -56.49 -24.76 -7.33
C GLY A 170 -57.60 -24.45 -6.31
N ARG A 171 -57.39 -23.52 -5.38
CA ARG A 171 -58.43 -23.03 -4.46
C ARG A 171 -59.48 -22.18 -5.16
N MET A 172 -59.04 -21.27 -6.03
CA MET A 172 -59.92 -20.45 -6.88
C MET A 172 -60.87 -21.32 -7.71
N ASP A 173 -60.36 -22.37 -8.34
CA ASP A 173 -61.17 -23.28 -9.15
C ASP A 173 -62.22 -24.02 -8.30
N LYS A 174 -61.83 -24.47 -7.09
CA LYS A 174 -62.75 -25.11 -6.13
C LYS A 174 -63.86 -24.18 -5.66
N GLU A 175 -63.53 -22.93 -5.30
CA GLU A 175 -64.53 -21.95 -4.86
C GLU A 175 -65.45 -21.53 -6.01
N THR A 176 -64.92 -21.39 -7.22
CA THR A 176 -65.73 -21.12 -8.42
C THR A 176 -66.73 -22.26 -8.68
N ALA A 177 -66.29 -23.52 -8.56
CA ALA A 177 -67.17 -24.68 -8.68
C ALA A 177 -68.25 -24.71 -7.59
N ARG A 178 -67.89 -24.39 -6.33
CA ARG A 178 -68.85 -24.28 -5.21
C ARG A 178 -69.90 -23.20 -5.47
N LEU A 179 -69.48 -22.03 -5.92
CA LEU A 179 -70.37 -20.91 -6.24
C LEU A 179 -71.36 -21.29 -7.35
N ASN A 180 -70.87 -21.89 -8.44
CA ASN A 180 -71.71 -22.33 -9.55
C ASN A 180 -72.76 -23.35 -9.10
N ASN A 181 -72.35 -24.34 -8.29
CA ASN A 181 -73.28 -25.32 -7.72
C ASN A 181 -74.33 -24.67 -6.81
N ALA A 182 -73.94 -23.71 -5.98
CA ALA A 182 -74.86 -22.98 -5.11
C ALA A 182 -75.85 -22.12 -5.91
N GLN A 183 -75.40 -21.46 -6.98
CA GLN A 183 -76.25 -20.70 -7.90
C GLN A 183 -77.26 -21.59 -8.63
N ALA A 184 -76.84 -22.76 -9.12
CA ALA A 184 -77.71 -23.74 -9.75
C ALA A 184 -78.81 -24.22 -8.77
N LYS A 185 -78.42 -24.58 -7.54
CA LYS A 185 -79.36 -25.00 -6.49
C LYS A 185 -80.34 -23.88 -6.11
N ASN A 186 -79.88 -22.63 -6.02
CA ASN A 186 -80.74 -21.49 -5.72
C ASN A 186 -81.78 -21.26 -6.83
N THR A 187 -81.37 -21.36 -8.09
CA THR A 187 -82.27 -21.27 -9.27
C THR A 187 -83.33 -22.37 -9.25
N GLU A 188 -82.93 -23.61 -8.92
CA GLU A 188 -83.85 -24.74 -8.77
C GLU A 188 -84.87 -24.48 -7.65
N LEU A 189 -84.41 -24.07 -6.46
CA LEU A 189 -85.27 -23.79 -5.31
C LEU A 189 -86.27 -22.65 -5.61
N LYS A 190 -85.83 -21.58 -6.29
CA LYS A 190 -86.72 -20.49 -6.72
C LYS A 190 -87.81 -20.98 -7.67
N THR A 191 -87.44 -21.84 -8.61
CA THR A 191 -88.40 -22.46 -9.55
C THR A 191 -89.43 -23.32 -8.80
N ARG A 192 -88.97 -24.19 -7.88
CA ARG A 192 -89.86 -25.01 -7.04
C ARG A 192 -90.80 -24.16 -6.17
N LEU A 193 -90.29 -23.09 -5.56
CA LEU A 193 -91.10 -22.15 -4.76
C LEU A 193 -92.19 -21.48 -5.61
N LYS A 194 -91.88 -21.10 -6.85
CA LYS A 194 -92.86 -20.53 -7.77
C LYS A 194 -93.97 -21.53 -8.11
N GLN A 195 -93.61 -22.78 -8.39
CA GLN A 195 -94.57 -23.87 -8.67
C GLN A 195 -95.48 -24.14 -7.46
N LEU A 196 -94.90 -24.25 -6.25
CA LEU A 196 -95.66 -24.43 -5.00
C LEU A 196 -96.63 -23.28 -4.71
N ARG A 197 -96.28 -22.05 -5.06
CA ARG A 197 -97.15 -20.88 -4.92
C ARG A 197 -98.29 -20.84 -5.94
N ALA A 198 -98.09 -21.43 -7.13
CA ALA A 198 -99.09 -21.47 -8.20
C ALA A 198 -100.05 -22.66 -8.08
N GLY A 199 -99.72 -23.66 -7.26
CA GLY A 199 -100.54 -24.86 -7.00
C GLY A 199 -101.42 -24.78 -5.74
N LYS A 200 -101.63 -23.57 -5.20
CA LYS A 200 -102.67 -23.23 -4.22
C LYS A 200 -103.62 -22.22 -4.86
#